data_AF-A0A6B1DHK9-F1
#
_entry.id   AF-A0A6B1DHK9-F1
#
_cell.length_a   1.000
_cell.length_b   1.000
_cell.length_c   1.000
_cell.angle_alpha   90.00
_cell.angle_beta   90.00
_cell.angle_gamma   90.00
#
_symmetry.space_group_name_H-M   'P 1'
#
loop_
_entity.id
_entity.type
_entity.pdbx_description
1 polymer ?
#
loop_
_entity_poly.entity_id
_entity_poly.type
_entity_poly.pdbx_seq_one_letter_code
_entity_poly.pdbx_strand_id
1 'polypeptide(L)'
;MKTTIELADDLAVDAKRFAARHRVTLRSVIEEGIRMKLRTERTRAAFRLRDAAVDGSGLQPEFRDAGWPAVREAIYEGRGA
;
A
#
# COMPACT_ATOMS: atom_id res chain seq x y z
N MET A 1 21.41 20.01 -0.79
CA MET A 1 22.16 20.54 0.37
C MET A 1 23.42 19.69 0.57
N LYS A 2 24.55 20.27 0.99
CA LYS A 2 25.70 19.50 1.46
C LYS A 2 25.48 19.20 2.95
N THR A 3 25.52 17.92 3.30
CA THR A 3 25.25 17.45 4.67
C THR A 3 26.36 16.49 5.06
N THR A 4 26.90 16.66 6.26
CA THR A 4 27.80 15.69 6.90
C THR A 4 26.95 14.81 7.81
N ILE A 5 27.09 13.50 7.68
CA ILE A 5 26.37 12.52 8.50
C ILE A 5 27.37 11.53 9.08
N GLU A 6 27.15 11.10 10.31
CA GLU A 6 27.88 10.01 10.92
C GLU A 6 27.21 8.68 10.54
N LEU A 7 28.02 7.70 10.14
CA LEU A 7 27.59 6.36 9.72
C LEU A 7 28.43 5.34 10.47
N ALA A 8 27.83 4.21 10.84
CA ALA A 8 28.60 3.08 11.33
C ALA A 8 29.58 2.61 10.25
N ASP A 9 30.79 2.23 10.66
CA ASP A 9 31.89 1.91 9.74
C ASP A 9 31.55 0.73 8.82
N ASP A 10 30.91 -0.30 9.37
CA ASP A 10 30.45 -1.48 8.65
C ASP A 10 29.44 -1.10 7.55
N LEU A 11 28.45 -0.28 7.88
CA LEU A 11 27.45 0.22 6.94
C LEU A 11 28.09 1.08 5.84
N ALA A 12 29.05 1.93 6.19
CA ALA A 12 29.77 2.76 5.22
C ALA A 12 30.59 1.91 4.25
N VAL A 13 31.23 0.84 4.73
CA VAL A 13 31.97 -0.13 3.91
C VAL A 13 31.02 -0.84 2.94
N ASP A 14 29.89 -1.34 3.42
CA ASP A 14 28.95 -2.07 2.57
C ASP A 14 28.26 -1.17 1.54
N ALA A 15 27.90 0.06 1.91
CA ALA A 15 27.36 1.03 0.97
C ALA A 15 28.36 1.40 -0.14
N LYS A 16 29.66 1.52 0.19
CA LYS A 16 30.73 1.76 -0.80
C LYS A 16 30.90 0.56 -1.73
N ARG A 17 30.89 -0.68 -1.21
CA ARG A 17 30.96 -1.91 -2.02
C ARG A 17 29.77 -2.00 -2.97
N PHE A 18 28.56 -1.71 -2.49
CA PHE A 18 27.36 -1.66 -3.31
C PHE A 18 27.51 -0.63 -4.43
N ALA A 19 27.90 0.60 -4.09
CA ALA A 19 28.09 1.68 -5.07
C ALA A 19 29.09 1.28 -6.18
N ALA A 20 30.23 0.69 -5.80
CA ALA A 20 31.23 0.22 -6.75
C ALA A 20 30.69 -0.90 -7.67
N ARG A 21 30.01 -1.90 -7.09
CA ARG A 21 29.43 -3.02 -7.83
C ARG A 21 28.39 -2.56 -8.86
N HIS A 22 27.56 -1.60 -8.48
CA HIS A 22 26.47 -1.08 -9.31
C HIS A 22 26.88 0.11 -10.19
N ARG A 23 28.16 0.53 -10.16
CA ARG A 23 28.68 1.70 -10.89
C ARG A 23 27.89 2.98 -10.62
N VAL A 24 27.48 3.17 -9.36
CA VAL A 24 26.81 4.39 -8.88
C VAL A 24 27.66 5.08 -7.81
N THR A 25 27.27 6.30 -7.42
CA THR A 25 27.97 7.01 -6.34
C THR A 25 27.40 6.64 -4.97
N LEU A 26 28.23 6.68 -3.92
CA LEU A 26 27.77 6.52 -2.53
C LEU A 26 26.65 7.52 -2.19
N ARG A 27 26.75 8.75 -2.73
CA ARG A 27 25.71 9.77 -2.61
C ARG A 27 24.37 9.31 -3.17
N SER A 28 24.36 8.69 -4.36
CA SER A 28 23.13 8.16 -4.98
C SER A 28 22.49 7.08 -4.11
N VAL A 29 23.29 6.19 -3.52
CA VAL A 29 22.82 5.13 -2.62
C VAL A 29 22.15 5.73 -1.38
N ILE A 30 22.77 6.73 -0.77
CA ILE A 30 22.22 7.43 0.40
C ILE A 30 20.93 8.17 0.04
N GLU A 31 20.92 8.93 -1.05
CA GLU A 31 19.75 9.68 -1.50
C GLU A 31 18.56 8.77 -1.86
N GLU A 32 18.82 7.61 -2.47
CA GLU A 32 17.81 6.60 -2.77
C GLU A 32 17.22 6.01 -1.49
N GLY A 33 18.07 5.59 -0.54
CA GLY A 33 17.62 5.06 0.75
C GLY A 33 16.72 6.04 1.51
N ILE A 34 17.11 7.33 1.54
CA ILE A 34 16.28 8.40 2.14
C ILE A 34 14.93 8.51 1.43
N ARG A 35 14.93 8.52 0.09
CA ARG A 35 13.69 8.60 -0.71
C ARG A 35 12.78 7.39 -0.46
N MET A 36 13.33 6.19 -0.36
CA MET A 36 12.59 4.96 -0.06
C MET A 36 11.92 5.07 1.31
N LYS A 37 12.67 5.45 2.36
CA LYS A 37 12.13 5.60 3.71
C LYS A 37 11.00 6.63 3.77
N LEU A 38 11.21 7.80 3.15
CA LEU A 38 10.19 8.85 3.10
C LEU A 38 8.93 8.42 2.32
N ARG A 39 9.09 7.64 1.24
CA ARG A 39 7.93 7.07 0.51
C ARG A 39 7.13 6.11 1.38
N THR A 40 7.81 5.19 2.07
CA THR A 40 7.13 4.22 2.96
C THR A 40 6.29 4.92 4.03
N GLU A 41 6.79 6.00 4.62
CA GLU A 41 6.04 6.78 5.62
C GLU A 41 4.89 7.59 5.00
N ARG A 42 5.04 8.06 3.76
CA ARG A 42 4.01 8.87 3.08
C ARG A 42 2.83 8.05 2.55
N THR A 43 2.95 6.72 2.47
CA THR A 43 1.99 5.83 1.80
C THR A 43 1.29 4.84 2.73
N ARG A 44 1.10 5.18 4.01
CA ARG A 44 0.08 4.51 4.84
C ARG A 44 -1.09 5.44 5.14
N ALA A 45 -1.71 5.98 4.09
CA ALA A 45 -3.14 6.22 4.21
C ALA A 45 -3.78 4.83 4.32
N ALA A 46 -4.53 4.56 5.39
CA ALA A 46 -5.31 3.33 5.48
C ALA A 46 -6.14 3.19 4.18
N PHE A 47 -6.21 1.98 3.64
CA PHE A 47 -7.06 1.72 2.48
C PHE A 47 -8.46 2.23 2.80
N ARG A 48 -8.93 3.21 2.03
CA ARG A 48 -10.33 3.64 2.03
C ARG A 48 -10.99 3.02 0.82
N LEU A 49 -11.95 2.12 1.06
CA LEU A 49 -12.82 1.66 0.00
C LEU A 49 -13.56 2.88 -0.55
N ARG A 50 -13.49 3.06 -1.88
CA ARG A 50 -14.31 4.07 -2.55
C ARG A 50 -15.77 3.79 -2.21
N ASP A 51 -16.54 4.85 -1.97
CA ASP A 51 -17.98 4.70 -1.78
C ASP A 51 -18.57 3.97 -3.00
N ALA A 52 -19.09 2.78 -2.73
CA ALA A 52 -19.68 1.88 -3.71
C ALA A 52 -21.18 1.72 -3.45
N ALA A 53 -21.78 2.66 -2.70
CA ALA A 53 -23.21 2.74 -2.59
C ALA A 53 -23.84 2.88 -3.98
N VAL A 54 -24.91 2.14 -4.19
CA VAL A 54 -25.81 2.31 -5.33
C VAL A 54 -26.97 3.20 -4.90
N ASP A 55 -27.68 3.81 -5.85
CA ASP A 55 -28.87 4.61 -5.55
C ASP A 55 -29.89 3.79 -4.73
N GLY A 56 -30.45 4.41 -3.70
CA GLY A 56 -31.42 3.78 -2.79
C GLY A 56 -31.17 4.13 -1.32
N SER A 57 -31.91 3.47 -0.42
CA SER A 57 -31.82 3.68 1.04
C SER A 57 -31.16 2.50 1.77
N GLY A 58 -30.15 1.89 1.14
CA GLY A 58 -29.40 0.77 1.70
C GLY A 58 -30.12 -0.58 1.55
N LEU A 59 -29.92 -1.47 2.53
CA LEU A 59 -30.45 -2.83 2.50
C LEU A 59 -31.99 -2.83 2.56
N GLN A 60 -32.64 -3.58 1.68
CA GLN A 60 -34.10 -3.71 1.69
C GLN A 60 -34.57 -4.38 2.99
N PRO A 61 -35.70 -3.96 3.58
CA PRO A 61 -36.19 -4.44 4.87
C PRO A 61 -36.26 -5.97 5.00
N GLU A 62 -36.60 -6.66 3.91
CA GLU A 62 -36.79 -8.11 3.81
C GLU A 62 -35.48 -8.87 4.04
N PHE A 63 -34.32 -8.23 3.84
CA PHE A 63 -33.01 -8.83 4.03
C PHE A 63 -32.31 -8.42 5.34
N ARG A 64 -32.97 -7.62 6.19
CA ARG A 64 -32.34 -7.07 7.42
C ARG A 64 -31.79 -8.14 8.36
N ASP A 65 -32.53 -9.23 8.52
CA ASP A 65 -32.17 -10.37 9.37
C ASP A 65 -31.80 -11.62 8.55
N ALA A 66 -31.65 -11.46 7.23
CA ALA A 66 -31.34 -12.56 6.34
C ALA A 66 -29.85 -12.91 6.36
N GLY A 67 -29.54 -14.22 6.38
CA GLY A 67 -28.19 -14.71 6.18
C GLY A 67 -27.73 -14.56 4.72
N TRP A 68 -26.42 -14.59 4.52
CA TRP A 68 -25.82 -14.56 3.17
C TRP A 68 -26.43 -15.54 2.16
N PRO A 69 -26.80 -16.79 2.52
CA PRO A 69 -27.43 -17.71 1.57
C PRO A 69 -28.72 -17.13 0.96
N ALA A 70 -29.62 -16.58 1.77
CA ALA A 70 -30.90 -16.03 1.29
C ALA A 70 -30.70 -14.81 0.39
N VAL A 71 -29.75 -13.94 0.73
CA VAL A 71 -29.37 -12.79 -0.10
C VAL A 71 -28.82 -13.25 -1.44
N ARG A 72 -27.94 -14.28 -1.44
CA ARG A 72 -27.35 -14.82 -2.65
C ARG A 72 -28.41 -15.43 -3.58
N GLU A 73 -29.32 -16.25 -3.05
CA GLU A 73 -30.41 -16.82 -3.86
C GLU A 73 -31.25 -15.72 -4.52
N ALA A 74 -31.59 -14.66 -3.78
CA ALA A 74 -32.34 -13.52 -4.33
C ALA A 74 -31.58 -12.74 -5.44
N ILE A 75 -30.26 -12.62 -5.34
CA ILE A 75 -29.43 -11.95 -6.37
C ILE A 75 -29.49 -12.70 -7.72
N TYR A 76 -29.53 -14.02 -7.66
CA TYR A 76 -29.51 -14.91 -8.84
C TYR A 76 -30.89 -15.44 -9.24
N GLU A 77 -31.94 -15.06 -8.53
CA GLU A 77 -33.32 -15.44 -8.88
C GLU A 77 -33.63 -15.05 -10.34
N GLY A 78 -34.05 -16.05 -11.13
CA GLY A 78 -34.38 -15.87 -12.54
C GLY A 78 -33.17 -15.58 -13.46
N ARG A 79 -31.93 -15.64 -12.97
CA ARG A 79 -30.70 -15.35 -13.75
C ARG A 79 -29.74 -16.54 -13.89
N GLY A 80 -30.18 -17.75 -13.53
CA GLY A 80 -29.48 -19.01 -13.74
C GLY A 80 -29.47 -19.87 -12.48
N ALA A 81 -29.76 -21.17 -12.65
CA ALA A 81 -29.65 -22.22 -11.64
C ALA A 81 -28.22 -22.81 -11.62
#